data_AF-A0A3Z8TZL4-F1
#
_entry.id   AF-A0A3Z8TZL4-F1
#
_cell.length_a   1.000
_cell.length_b   1.000
_cell.length_c   1.000
_cell.angle_alpha   90.00
_cell.angle_beta   90.00
_cell.angle_gamma   90.00
#
_symmetry.space_group_name_H-M   'P 1'
#
loop_
_entity.id
_entity.type
_entity.pdbx_description
1 polymer ?
#
loop_
_entity_poly.entity_id
_entity_poly.type
_entity_poly.pdbx_seq_one_letter_code
_entity_poly.pdbx_strand_id
1 'polypeptide(L)'
;MSENKENISFENYEKNLKLQLESKRKDLDIQLTSIIPGQFQTIKLYMWLCTFIIAGDITILNNYIKTTHTDLFTIILFSVSIIFLGYCAFFSLLALKINNTIAFPQDQYGEMSKLNSDNLEHTNGINAMISSILDAFDKNNKIINNMSKDIGKIYVFLVIGASISFFAIITSGAQIVKGEIIMSDNKEKVIKPTPQTGTTTPIIPKTRGDKPEQEKK
;
A
#
# COMPACT_ATOMS: atom_id res chain seq x y z
N MET A 1 -65.22 7.08 -28.46
CA MET A 1 -63.96 7.71 -28.92
C MET A 1 -63.00 8.10 -27.77
N SER A 2 -63.44 8.11 -26.50
CA SER A 2 -62.56 8.31 -25.32
C SER A 2 -61.79 7.04 -24.92
N GLU A 3 -62.42 5.88 -25.00
CA GLU A 3 -61.89 4.58 -24.57
C GLU A 3 -60.58 4.19 -25.31
N ASN A 4 -60.47 4.53 -26.59
CA ASN A 4 -59.27 4.26 -27.39
C ASN A 4 -58.11 5.22 -27.04
N LYS A 5 -58.40 6.43 -26.56
CA LYS A 5 -57.38 7.37 -26.08
C LYS A 5 -56.83 6.99 -24.70
N GLU A 6 -57.68 6.49 -23.80
CA GLU A 6 -57.25 5.97 -22.51
C GLU A 6 -56.35 4.75 -22.66
N ASN A 7 -56.71 3.80 -23.54
CA ASN A 7 -55.91 2.59 -23.77
C ASN A 7 -54.51 2.92 -24.32
N ILE A 8 -54.41 3.84 -25.30
CA ILE A 8 -53.12 4.33 -25.82
C ILE A 8 -52.30 5.05 -24.74
N SER A 9 -52.94 5.78 -23.83
CA SER A 9 -52.26 6.45 -22.71
C SER A 9 -51.69 5.46 -21.70
N PHE A 10 -52.42 4.39 -21.39
CA PHE A 10 -51.96 3.32 -20.49
C PHE A 10 -50.80 2.53 -21.09
N GLU A 11 -50.88 2.15 -22.37
CA GLU A 11 -49.82 1.44 -23.06
C GLU A 11 -48.52 2.26 -23.12
N ASN A 12 -48.62 3.57 -23.36
CA ASN A 12 -47.47 4.47 -23.34
C ASN A 12 -46.87 4.63 -21.93
N TYR A 13 -47.71 4.70 -20.91
CA TYR A 13 -47.24 4.77 -19.51
C TYR A 13 -46.50 3.49 -19.11
N GLU A 14 -47.03 2.32 -19.46
CA GLU A 14 -46.40 1.03 -19.21
C GLU A 14 -45.05 0.90 -19.94
N LYS A 15 -44.98 1.31 -21.22
CA LYS A 15 -43.71 1.35 -21.98
C LYS A 15 -42.67 2.24 -21.31
N ASN A 16 -43.06 3.41 -20.82
CA ASN A 16 -42.16 4.29 -20.09
C ASN A 16 -41.66 3.68 -18.78
N LEU A 17 -42.53 2.98 -18.04
CA LEU A 17 -42.15 2.27 -16.82
C LEU A 17 -41.18 1.11 -17.12
N LYS A 18 -41.39 0.37 -18.21
CA LYS A 18 -40.43 -0.68 -18.65
C LYS A 18 -39.06 -0.09 -18.96
N LEU A 19 -39.01 1.04 -19.68
CA LEU A 19 -37.76 1.75 -19.96
C LEU A 19 -37.06 2.22 -18.68
N GLN A 20 -37.82 2.75 -17.72
CA GLN A 20 -37.28 3.16 -16.42
C GLN A 20 -36.72 1.97 -15.63
N LEU A 21 -37.45 0.85 -15.61
CA LEU A 21 -37.01 -0.39 -14.97
C LEU A 21 -35.70 -0.90 -15.57
N GLU A 22 -35.61 -0.96 -16.90
CA GLU A 22 -34.40 -1.42 -17.59
C GLU A 22 -33.21 -0.48 -17.33
N SER A 23 -33.43 0.83 -17.39
CA SER A 23 -32.41 1.83 -17.05
C SER A 23 -31.89 1.66 -15.62
N LYS A 24 -32.79 1.53 -14.64
CA LYS A 24 -32.39 1.40 -13.22
C LYS A 24 -31.74 0.07 -12.92
N ARG A 25 -32.21 -1.01 -13.55
CA ARG A 25 -31.55 -2.31 -13.48
C ARG A 25 -30.11 -2.23 -14.00
N LYS A 26 -29.89 -1.54 -15.13
CA LYS A 26 -28.56 -1.37 -15.71
C LYS A 26 -27.65 -0.55 -14.81
N ASP A 27 -28.15 0.53 -14.22
CA ASP A 27 -27.37 1.33 -13.25
C ASP A 27 -26.96 0.49 -12.03
N LEU A 28 -27.88 -0.33 -11.50
CA LEU A 28 -27.60 -1.25 -10.39
C LEU A 28 -26.59 -2.33 -10.80
N ASP A 29 -26.71 -2.88 -12.00
CA ASP A 29 -25.76 -3.86 -12.52
C ASP A 29 -24.34 -3.28 -12.63
N ILE A 30 -24.21 -2.02 -13.07
CA ILE A 30 -22.92 -1.31 -13.10
C ILE A 30 -22.34 -1.18 -11.68
N GLN A 31 -23.16 -0.84 -10.68
CA GLN A 31 -22.68 -0.77 -9.29
C GLN A 31 -22.14 -2.13 -8.80
N LEU A 32 -22.87 -3.21 -9.08
CA LEU A 32 -22.57 -4.56 -8.62
C LEU A 32 -21.38 -5.19 -9.34
N THR A 33 -21.23 -4.95 -10.64
CA THR A 33 -20.22 -5.61 -11.48
C THR A 33 -18.93 -4.82 -11.60
N SER A 34 -18.98 -3.48 -11.53
CA SER A 34 -17.84 -2.61 -11.82
C SER A 34 -17.42 -1.78 -10.61
N ILE A 35 -18.34 -1.00 -10.03
CA ILE A 35 -17.97 0.02 -9.04
C ILE A 35 -17.54 -0.61 -7.72
N ILE A 36 -18.40 -1.44 -7.11
CA ILE A 36 -18.13 -2.08 -5.82
C ILE A 36 -16.89 -2.99 -5.93
N PRO A 37 -16.80 -3.93 -6.90
CA PRO A 37 -15.60 -4.74 -7.07
C PRO A 37 -14.34 -3.90 -7.33
N GLY A 38 -14.43 -2.82 -8.12
CA GLY A 38 -13.31 -1.93 -8.39
C GLY A 38 -12.77 -1.24 -7.14
N GLN A 39 -13.66 -0.77 -6.25
CA GLN A 39 -13.27 -0.20 -4.95
C GLN A 39 -12.61 -1.25 -4.05
N PHE A 40 -13.14 -2.47 -4.00
CA PHE A 40 -12.51 -3.59 -3.27
C PHE A 40 -11.10 -3.90 -3.78
N GLN A 41 -10.90 -3.96 -5.10
CA GLN A 41 -9.59 -4.20 -5.68
C GLN A 41 -8.61 -3.06 -5.38
N THR A 42 -9.10 -1.81 -5.38
CA THR A 42 -8.29 -0.64 -5.03
C THR A 42 -7.79 -0.71 -3.59
N ILE A 43 -8.66 -1.05 -2.63
CA ILE A 43 -8.25 -1.22 -1.22
C ILE A 43 -7.23 -2.36 -1.07
N LYS A 44 -7.45 -3.50 -1.74
CA LYS A 44 -6.49 -4.62 -1.75
C LYS A 44 -5.14 -4.19 -2.33
N LEU A 45 -5.13 -3.46 -3.43
CA LEU A 45 -3.91 -2.96 -4.07
C LEU A 45 -3.12 -2.06 -3.10
N TYR A 46 -3.78 -1.13 -2.41
CA TYR A 46 -3.12 -0.27 -1.42
C TYR A 46 -2.57 -1.07 -0.25
N MET A 47 -3.31 -2.06 0.25
CA MET A 47 -2.82 -2.96 1.30
C MET A 47 -1.55 -3.73 0.85
N TRP A 48 -1.54 -4.26 -0.38
CA TRP A 48 -0.38 -4.93 -0.95
C TRP A 48 0.80 -3.98 -1.10
N LEU A 49 0.56 -2.75 -1.58
CA LEU A 49 1.58 -1.73 -1.72
C LEU A 49 2.21 -1.36 -0.36
N CYS A 50 1.40 -1.17 0.69
CA CYS A 50 1.91 -0.97 2.05
C CYS A 50 2.80 -2.13 2.51
N THR A 51 2.35 -3.37 2.29
CA THR A 51 3.11 -4.57 2.67
C THR A 51 4.44 -4.66 1.93
N PHE A 52 4.45 -4.31 0.64
CA PHE A 52 5.66 -4.28 -0.18
C PHE A 52 6.65 -3.22 0.32
N ILE A 53 6.18 -2.01 0.62
CA ILE A 53 7.05 -0.94 1.14
C ILE A 53 7.63 -1.34 2.50
N ILE A 54 6.82 -1.89 3.41
CA ILE A 54 7.30 -2.38 4.72
C ILE A 54 8.40 -3.42 4.54
N ALA A 55 8.21 -4.40 3.65
CA ALA A 55 9.22 -5.42 3.38
C ALA A 55 10.51 -4.82 2.81
N GLY A 56 10.38 -3.82 1.93
CA GLY A 56 11.50 -3.03 1.41
C GLY A 56 12.25 -2.29 2.51
N ASP A 57 11.54 -1.57 3.36
CA ASP A 57 12.09 -0.81 4.50
C ASP A 57 12.86 -1.72 5.46
N ILE A 58 12.29 -2.87 5.84
CA ILE A 58 12.96 -3.85 6.70
C ILE A 58 14.25 -4.36 6.06
N THR A 59 14.22 -4.65 4.76
CA THR A 59 15.39 -5.16 4.02
C THR A 59 16.51 -4.12 3.97
N ILE A 60 16.18 -2.88 3.65
CA ILE A 60 17.13 -1.77 3.58
C ILE A 60 17.70 -1.47 4.97
N LEU A 61 16.85 -1.40 6.00
CA LEU A 61 17.25 -1.18 7.38
C LEU A 61 18.23 -2.26 7.86
N ASN A 62 17.96 -3.53 7.55
CA ASN A 62 18.84 -4.64 7.91
C ASN A 62 20.23 -4.51 7.26
N ASN A 63 20.29 -4.13 5.98
CA ASN A 63 21.56 -3.90 5.29
C ASN A 63 22.31 -2.68 5.84
N TYR A 64 21.58 -1.61 6.17
CA TYR A 64 22.12 -0.40 6.78
C TYR A 64 22.76 -0.67 8.16
N ILE A 65 22.08 -1.41 9.05
CA ILE A 65 22.59 -1.76 10.39
C ILE A 65 23.88 -2.59 10.29
N LYS A 66 24.03 -3.44 9.28
CA LYS A 66 25.24 -4.27 9.08
C LYS A 66 26.45 -3.47 8.59
N THR A 67 26.22 -2.42 7.81
CA THR A 67 27.27 -1.75 7.02
C THR A 67 27.82 -0.50 7.71
N THR A 68 27.00 0.17 8.51
CA THR A 68 27.31 1.50 9.08
C THR A 68 27.17 1.53 10.60
N HIS A 69 27.91 2.43 11.26
CA HIS A 69 27.65 2.75 12.67
C HIS A 69 26.22 3.31 12.79
N THR A 70 25.40 2.66 13.61
CA THR A 70 23.95 2.89 13.73
C THR A 70 23.61 4.35 14.05
N ASP A 71 23.09 5.09 13.07
CA ASP A 71 22.44 6.38 13.33
C ASP A 71 21.02 6.14 13.87
N LEU A 72 20.80 6.58 15.10
CA LEU A 72 19.51 6.48 15.78
C LEU A 72 18.40 7.21 14.99
N PHE A 73 18.73 8.33 14.33
CA PHE A 73 17.76 9.14 13.58
C PHE A 73 17.18 8.35 12.40
N THR A 74 18.02 7.71 11.60
CA THR A 74 17.62 6.89 10.45
C THR A 74 16.76 5.70 10.88
N ILE A 75 17.12 5.04 11.99
CA ILE A 75 16.35 3.92 12.56
C ILE A 75 14.96 4.38 13.02
N ILE A 76 14.86 5.56 13.64
CA ILE A 76 13.57 6.14 14.05
C ILE A 76 12.69 6.42 12.82
N LEU A 77 13.25 6.97 11.74
CA LEU A 77 12.50 7.23 10.51
C LEU A 77 11.89 5.97 9.90
N PHE A 78 12.69 4.89 9.77
CA PHE A 78 12.17 3.60 9.31
C PHE A 78 11.09 3.04 10.24
N SER A 79 11.28 3.15 11.56
CA SER A 79 10.30 2.69 12.55
C SER A 79 8.97 3.43 12.43
N VAL A 80 9.01 4.77 12.30
CA VAL A 80 7.81 5.60 12.11
C VAL A 80 7.12 5.24 10.80
N SER A 81 7.87 5.05 9.70
CA SER A 81 7.28 4.64 8.43
C SER A 81 6.56 3.30 8.52
N ILE A 82 7.20 2.28 9.11
CA ILE A 82 6.61 0.95 9.29
C ILE A 82 5.34 1.02 10.14
N ILE A 83 5.31 1.82 11.21
CA ILE A 83 4.10 2.00 12.03
C ILE A 83 2.96 2.62 11.22
N PHE A 84 3.24 3.67 10.43
CA PHE A 84 2.23 4.33 9.60
C PHE A 84 1.69 3.41 8.50
N LEU A 85 2.57 2.71 7.80
CA LEU A 85 2.20 1.76 6.75
C LEU A 85 1.48 0.54 7.32
N GLY A 86 1.89 0.06 8.48
CA GLY A 86 1.24 -1.03 9.21
C GLY A 86 -0.18 -0.64 9.64
N TYR A 87 -0.36 0.58 10.16
CA TYR A 87 -1.68 1.12 10.46
C TYR A 87 -2.55 1.24 9.21
N CYS A 88 -1.98 1.70 8.09
CA CYS A 88 -2.68 1.78 6.81
C CYS A 88 -3.14 0.41 6.30
N ALA A 89 -2.28 -0.61 6.38
CA ALA A 89 -2.62 -1.98 5.99
C ALA A 89 -3.72 -2.57 6.89
N PHE A 90 -3.63 -2.36 8.21
CA PHE A 90 -4.65 -2.79 9.16
C PHE A 90 -6.00 -2.10 8.90
N PHE A 91 -5.99 -0.79 8.68
CA PHE A 91 -7.21 -0.03 8.37
C PHE A 91 -7.83 -0.48 7.04
N SER A 92 -7.01 -0.85 6.06
CA SER A 92 -7.47 -1.43 4.79
C SER A 92 -8.22 -2.75 5.02
N LEU A 93 -7.72 -3.64 5.88
CA LEU A 93 -8.42 -4.87 6.26
C LEU A 93 -9.75 -4.59 6.94
N LEU A 94 -9.80 -3.59 7.82
CA LEU A 94 -11.03 -3.18 8.50
C LEU A 94 -12.07 -2.67 7.49
N ALA A 95 -11.66 -1.83 6.53
CA ALA A 95 -12.54 -1.31 5.48
C ALA A 95 -13.10 -2.42 4.58
N LEU A 96 -12.29 -3.43 4.26
CA LEU A 96 -12.73 -4.62 3.51
C LEU A 96 -13.78 -5.42 4.28
N LYS A 97 -13.60 -5.57 5.60
CA LYS A 97 -14.53 -6.33 6.45
C LYS A 97 -15.87 -5.62 6.61
N ILE A 98 -15.85 -4.32 6.91
CA ILE A 98 -17.07 -3.54 7.20
C ILE A 98 -17.95 -3.40 5.96
N ASN A 99 -17.35 -3.22 4.79
CA ASN A 99 -18.10 -2.91 3.57
C ASN A 99 -18.47 -4.17 2.74
N ASN A 100 -18.38 -5.39 3.31
CA ASN A 100 -18.60 -6.66 2.61
C ASN A 100 -20.08 -7.04 2.35
N THR A 101 -21.03 -6.20 2.75
CA THR A 101 -22.46 -6.51 2.60
C THR A 101 -23.04 -5.82 1.38
N ILE A 102 -23.12 -6.52 0.24
CA ILE A 102 -23.74 -6.02 -0.99
C ILE A 102 -25.26 -6.24 -0.94
N ALA A 103 -26.05 -5.24 -1.34
CA ALA A 103 -27.50 -5.35 -1.41
C ALA A 103 -27.95 -5.79 -2.81
N PHE A 104 -28.85 -6.78 -2.84
CA PHE A 104 -29.53 -7.24 -4.05
C PHE A 104 -31.01 -6.84 -4.00
N PRO A 105 -31.66 -6.67 -5.17
CA PRO A 105 -33.10 -6.42 -5.20
C PRO A 105 -33.84 -7.60 -4.56
N GLN A 106 -34.83 -7.29 -3.72
CA GLN A 106 -35.66 -8.29 -3.07
C GLN A 106 -36.58 -8.96 -4.09
N ASP A 107 -36.80 -10.26 -3.91
CA ASP A 107 -37.81 -11.00 -4.66
C ASP A 107 -39.21 -10.43 -4.36
N GLN A 108 -39.90 -10.02 -5.43
CA GLN A 108 -41.23 -9.43 -5.35
C GLN A 108 -42.34 -10.44 -5.70
N TYR A 109 -42.01 -11.72 -5.96
CA TYR A 109 -42.99 -12.73 -6.39
C TYR A 109 -44.18 -12.84 -5.42
N GLY A 110 -43.92 -12.81 -4.11
CA GLY A 110 -44.96 -12.85 -3.09
C GLY A 110 -45.86 -11.61 -3.04
N GLU A 111 -45.32 -10.43 -3.32
CA GLU A 111 -46.10 -9.18 -3.37
C GLU A 111 -46.88 -9.06 -4.68
N MET A 112 -46.31 -9.55 -5.79
CA MET A 112 -46.99 -9.63 -7.08
C MET A 112 -48.17 -10.60 -7.05
N SER A 113 -48.05 -11.73 -6.35
CA SER A 113 -49.13 -12.71 -6.21
C SER A 113 -50.38 -12.19 -5.48
N LYS A 114 -50.28 -11.03 -4.83
CA LYS A 114 -51.36 -10.37 -4.09
C LYS A 114 -52.00 -9.21 -4.85
N LEU A 115 -51.48 -8.87 -6.05
CA LEU A 115 -52.04 -7.80 -6.86
C LEU A 115 -53.42 -8.23 -7.39
N ASN A 116 -54.40 -7.33 -7.31
CA ASN A 116 -55.71 -7.55 -7.91
C ASN A 116 -55.56 -7.65 -9.43
N SER A 117 -56.23 -8.63 -10.05
CA SER A 117 -56.25 -8.88 -11.50
C SER A 117 -57.07 -7.85 -12.28
N ASP A 118 -56.74 -6.57 -12.12
CA ASP A 118 -57.30 -5.44 -12.85
C ASP A 118 -56.33 -5.00 -13.96
N ASN A 119 -56.77 -4.13 -14.87
CA ASN A 119 -55.97 -3.54 -15.95
C ASN A 119 -54.68 -2.84 -15.47
N LEU A 120 -54.54 -2.59 -14.15
CA LEU A 120 -53.36 -2.00 -13.52
C LEU A 120 -52.39 -3.01 -12.91
N GLU A 121 -52.70 -4.31 -12.94
CA GLU A 121 -51.86 -5.38 -12.37
C GLU A 121 -50.43 -5.29 -12.90
N HIS A 122 -50.28 -5.16 -14.22
CA HIS A 122 -48.98 -5.15 -14.87
C HIS A 122 -48.16 -3.89 -14.53
N THR A 123 -48.82 -2.73 -14.50
CA THR A 123 -48.24 -1.44 -14.11
C THR A 123 -47.78 -1.44 -12.65
N ASN A 124 -48.60 -1.99 -11.75
CA ASN A 124 -48.28 -2.11 -10.33
C ASN A 124 -47.15 -3.11 -10.09
N GLY A 125 -47.11 -4.21 -10.85
CA GLY A 125 -46.01 -5.17 -10.83
C GLY A 125 -44.69 -4.52 -11.24
N ILE A 126 -44.67 -3.74 -12.32
CA ILE A 126 -43.47 -3.00 -12.74
C ILE A 126 -43.04 -1.99 -11.66
N ASN A 127 -43.98 -1.26 -11.06
CA ASN A 127 -43.67 -0.32 -9.97
C ASN A 127 -43.06 -1.02 -8.75
N ALA A 128 -43.56 -2.20 -8.36
CA ALA A 128 -42.98 -2.99 -7.27
C ALA A 128 -41.53 -3.42 -7.58
N MET A 129 -41.27 -3.86 -8.81
CA MET A 129 -39.90 -4.17 -9.26
C MET A 129 -38.99 -2.94 -9.22
N ILE A 130 -39.44 -1.80 -9.73
CA ILE A 130 -38.68 -0.54 -9.72
C ILE A 130 -38.36 -0.15 -8.27
N SER A 131 -39.32 -0.25 -7.35
CA SER A 131 -39.11 0.07 -5.94
C SER A 131 -38.04 -0.82 -5.29
N SER A 132 -38.09 -2.13 -5.54
CA SER A 132 -37.08 -3.09 -5.07
C SER A 132 -35.68 -2.80 -5.61
N ILE A 133 -35.58 -2.44 -6.90
CA ILE A 133 -34.31 -2.05 -7.54
C ILE A 133 -33.78 -0.75 -6.92
N LEU A 134 -34.64 0.25 -6.70
CA LEU A 134 -34.23 1.53 -6.11
C LEU A 134 -33.75 1.37 -4.66
N ASP A 135 -34.42 0.55 -3.85
CA ASP A 135 -33.97 0.26 -2.48
C ASP A 135 -32.58 -0.41 -2.46
N ALA A 136 -32.34 -1.39 -3.34
CA ALA A 136 -31.03 -2.02 -3.49
C ALA A 136 -29.97 -1.03 -3.98
N PHE A 137 -30.33 -0.17 -4.95
CA PHE A 137 -29.45 0.88 -5.48
C PHE A 137 -29.04 1.89 -4.40
N ASP A 138 -29.98 2.35 -3.59
CA ASP A 138 -29.71 3.32 -2.51
C ASP A 138 -28.84 2.72 -1.40
N LYS A 139 -29.07 1.45 -1.05
CA LYS A 139 -28.21 0.72 -0.11
C LYS A 139 -26.79 0.56 -0.65
N ASN A 140 -26.65 0.17 -1.92
CA ASN A 140 -25.35 0.05 -2.57
C ASN A 140 -24.63 1.41 -2.71
N ASN A 141 -25.36 2.48 -2.99
CA ASN A 141 -24.78 3.84 -3.02
C ASN A 141 -24.19 4.25 -1.67
N LYS A 142 -24.83 3.90 -0.55
CA LYS A 142 -24.28 4.16 0.79
C LYS A 142 -22.96 3.42 1.00
N ILE A 143 -22.88 2.17 0.56
CA ILE A 143 -21.67 1.34 0.63
C ILE A 143 -20.56 1.95 -0.24
N ILE A 144 -20.86 2.32 -1.48
CA ILE A 144 -19.92 2.94 -2.42
C ILE A 144 -19.36 4.25 -1.84
N ASN A 145 -20.21 5.07 -1.24
CA ASN A 145 -19.80 6.33 -0.62
C ASN A 145 -18.90 6.10 0.61
N ASN A 146 -19.22 5.11 1.44
CA ASN A 146 -18.39 4.76 2.59
C ASN A 146 -17.03 4.23 2.15
N MET A 147 -16.99 3.29 1.21
CA MET A 147 -15.74 2.79 0.63
C MET A 147 -14.91 3.91 0.00
N SER A 148 -15.54 4.84 -0.72
CA SER A 148 -14.83 5.98 -1.32
C SER A 148 -14.14 6.84 -0.27
N LYS A 149 -14.82 7.12 0.86
CA LYS A 149 -14.23 7.84 1.99
C LYS A 149 -13.08 7.07 2.63
N ASP A 150 -13.23 5.76 2.79
CA ASP A 150 -12.17 4.90 3.35
C ASP A 150 -10.95 4.84 2.43
N ILE A 151 -11.15 4.68 1.11
CA ILE A 151 -10.10 4.74 0.09
C ILE A 151 -9.34 6.07 0.17
N GLY A 152 -10.05 7.19 0.29
CA GLY A 152 -9.43 8.51 0.44
C GLY A 152 -8.52 8.60 1.66
N LYS A 153 -8.96 8.07 2.81
CA LYS A 153 -8.14 8.03 4.04
C LYS A 153 -6.93 7.12 3.90
N ILE A 154 -7.13 5.91 3.37
CA ILE A 154 -6.05 4.93 3.13
C ILE A 154 -4.98 5.56 2.23
N TYR A 155 -5.39 6.22 1.15
CA TYR A 155 -4.48 6.90 0.24
C TYR A 155 -3.64 7.96 0.95
N VAL A 156 -4.24 8.81 1.79
CA VAL A 156 -3.50 9.83 2.55
C VAL A 156 -2.44 9.20 3.47
N PHE A 157 -2.81 8.17 4.24
CA PHE A 157 -1.86 7.48 5.12
C PHE A 157 -0.76 6.76 4.34
N LEU A 158 -1.10 6.17 3.19
CA LEU A 158 -0.14 5.53 2.30
C LEU A 158 0.88 6.54 1.77
N VAL A 159 0.43 7.70 1.28
CA VAL A 159 1.33 8.75 0.77
C VAL A 159 2.23 9.27 1.88
N ILE A 160 1.70 9.52 3.09
CA ILE A 160 2.51 9.97 4.24
C ILE A 160 3.56 8.91 4.61
N GLY A 161 3.14 7.66 4.79
CA GLY A 161 4.05 6.56 5.15
C GLY A 161 5.14 6.32 4.11
N ALA A 162 4.75 6.30 2.83
CA ALA A 162 5.68 6.17 1.70
C ALA A 162 6.65 7.34 1.59
N SER A 163 6.20 8.58 1.86
CA SER A 163 7.08 9.75 1.85
C SER A 163 8.15 9.67 2.95
N ILE A 164 7.76 9.21 4.14
CA ILE A 164 8.69 9.01 5.26
C ILE A 164 9.68 7.89 4.93
N SER A 165 9.21 6.77 4.36
CA SER A 165 10.07 5.66 3.89
C SER A 165 11.09 6.17 2.87
N PHE A 166 10.65 6.91 1.86
CA PHE A 166 11.52 7.47 0.84
C PHE A 166 12.61 8.38 1.44
N PHE A 167 12.24 9.23 2.41
CA PHE A 167 13.22 10.06 3.12
C PHE A 167 14.21 9.23 3.96
N ALA A 168 13.75 8.15 4.60
CA ALA A 168 14.61 7.20 5.32
C ALA A 168 15.61 6.49 4.37
N ILE A 169 15.17 6.15 3.16
CA ILE A 169 16.03 5.53 2.14
C ILE A 169 17.11 6.52 1.66
N ILE A 170 16.76 7.78 1.41
CA ILE A 170 17.75 8.80 1.01
C ILE A 170 18.78 9.03 2.10
N THR A 171 18.34 9.19 3.34
CA THR A 171 19.23 9.45 4.48
C THR A 171 20.16 8.28 4.77
N SER A 172 19.65 7.05 4.74
CA SER A 172 20.47 5.84 4.86
C SER A 172 21.47 5.70 3.71
N GLY A 173 21.06 5.92 2.46
CA GLY A 173 21.94 5.86 1.28
C GLY A 173 23.08 6.89 1.34
N ALA A 174 22.79 8.14 1.72
CA ALA A 174 23.80 9.18 1.87
C ALA A 174 24.85 8.84 2.96
N GLN A 175 24.43 8.15 4.02
CA GLN A 175 25.32 7.73 5.11
C GLN A 175 26.17 6.52 4.74
N ILE A 176 25.62 5.57 3.98
CA ILE A 176 26.39 4.43 3.44
C ILE A 176 27.52 4.95 2.54
N VAL A 177 27.22 5.86 1.61
CA VAL A 177 28.23 6.45 0.71
C VAL A 177 29.29 7.24 1.50
N LYS A 178 28.90 8.06 2.47
CA LYS A 178 29.87 8.77 3.33
C LYS A 178 30.75 7.83 4.14
N GLY A 179 30.18 6.75 4.69
CA GLY A 179 30.92 5.73 5.44
C GLY A 179 31.92 4.99 4.56
N GLU A 180 31.53 4.66 3.32
CA GLU A 180 32.40 3.99 2.34
C GLU A 180 33.60 4.86 1.94
N ILE A 181 33.37 6.17 1.69
CA ILE A 181 34.44 7.14 1.38
C ILE A 181 35.45 7.22 2.54
N ILE A 182 34.99 7.31 3.79
CA ILE A 182 35.87 7.38 4.98
C ILE A 182 36.70 6.09 5.14
N MET A 183 36.14 4.92 4.81
CA MET A 183 36.87 3.65 4.84
C MET A 183 37.89 3.52 3.70
N SER A 184 37.63 4.10 2.53
CA SER A 184 38.59 4.13 1.41
C SER A 184 39.76 5.06 1.72
N ASP A 185 39.50 6.28 2.20
CA ASP A 185 40.53 7.28 2.52
C ASP A 185 41.45 6.82 3.67
N ASN A 186 40.91 6.10 4.66
CA ASN A 186 41.73 5.54 5.74
C ASN A 186 42.59 4.36 5.28
N LYS A 187 42.18 3.58 4.27
CA LYS A 187 43.03 2.54 3.68
C LYS A 187 44.22 3.15 2.92
N GLU A 188 44.02 4.29 2.27
CA GLU A 188 45.09 4.99 1.55
C GLU A 188 46.13 5.61 2.49
N LYS A 189 45.74 6.01 3.71
CA LYS A 189 46.65 6.52 4.74
C LYS A 189 47.47 5.45 5.48
N VAL A 190 47.19 4.16 5.30
CA VAL A 190 47.86 3.06 6.02
C VAL A 190 49.12 2.54 5.31
N ILE A 191 49.50 3.07 4.15
CA ILE A 191 50.73 2.63 3.45
C ILE A 191 51.65 3.81 3.12
N LYS A 192 52.53 4.13 4.07
CA LYS A 192 53.97 4.33 3.82
C LYS A 192 54.70 4.29 5.17
N PRO A 193 55.46 3.22 5.48
CA PRO A 193 56.39 3.27 6.60
C PRO A 193 57.46 4.32 6.29
N THR A 194 57.47 5.41 7.06
CA THR A 194 58.54 6.40 7.07
C THR A 194 59.83 5.70 7.54
N PRO A 195 60.96 5.77 6.81
CA PRO A 195 62.20 5.19 7.29
C PRO A 195 62.62 5.93 8.57
N GLN A 196 62.73 5.19 9.68
CA GLN A 196 63.39 5.71 10.87
C GLN A 196 64.87 5.90 10.58
N THR A 197 65.36 7.14 10.68
CA THR A 197 66.79 7.48 10.64
C THR A 197 67.43 6.96 11.92
N GLY A 198 67.81 5.69 11.91
CA GLY A 198 68.57 5.04 12.99
C GLY A 198 70.03 5.46 12.96
N THR A 199 70.49 5.99 14.08
CA THR A 199 71.86 6.44 14.37
C THR A 199 72.85 5.28 14.18
N THR A 200 73.78 5.41 13.24
CA THR A 200 74.88 4.46 13.05
C THR A 200 75.93 4.68 14.14
N THR A 201 76.07 3.71 15.05
CA THR A 201 77.29 3.53 15.83
C THR A 201 78.00 2.29 15.29
N PRO A 202 79.27 2.36 14.85
CA PRO A 202 79.92 1.24 14.19
C PRO A 202 80.32 0.15 15.20
N ILE A 203 79.93 -1.09 14.90
CA ILE A 203 80.34 -2.29 15.64
C ILE A 203 81.78 -2.63 15.23
N ILE A 204 82.70 -2.58 16.19
CA ILE A 204 84.11 -3.00 16.02
C ILE A 204 84.16 -4.53 15.87
N PRO A 205 84.75 -5.10 14.80
CA PRO A 205 84.93 -6.55 14.67
C PRO A 205 86.05 -7.04 15.60
N LYS A 206 85.78 -8.10 16.37
CA LYS A 206 86.80 -8.85 17.11
C LYS A 206 87.64 -9.68 16.14
N THR A 207 88.91 -9.33 15.97
CA THR A 207 89.90 -10.16 15.26
C THR A 207 90.52 -11.18 16.21
N ARG A 208 90.58 -12.43 15.77
CA ARG A 208 91.16 -13.58 16.48
C ARG A 208 92.62 -13.75 16.05
N GLY A 209 93.53 -13.71 17.03
CA GLY A 209 94.84 -14.35 16.98
C GLY A 209 96.01 -13.44 16.66
N ASP A 210 96.83 -13.12 17.66
CA ASP A 210 98.24 -13.52 17.69
C ASP A 210 98.80 -13.46 19.12
N LYS A 211 99.47 -14.54 19.53
CA LYS A 211 100.29 -14.68 20.76
C LYS A 211 101.74 -14.32 20.35
N PRO A 212 102.55 -13.68 21.21
CA PRO A 212 103.32 -14.41 22.24
C PRO A 212 103.32 -13.62 23.58
N GLU A 213 103.70 -14.16 24.74
CA GLU A 213 105.08 -14.46 25.12
C GLU A 213 105.15 -15.26 26.43
N GLN A 214 106.33 -15.84 26.62
CA GLN A 214 106.78 -16.82 27.60
C GLN A 214 106.82 -16.28 29.03
N GLU A 215 106.54 -17.16 30.00
CA GLU A 215 107.21 -17.08 31.31
C GLU A 215 108.05 -18.36 31.49
N LYS A 216 109.36 -18.13 31.69
CA LYS A 216 110.36 -19.13 32.01
C LYS A 216 110.69 -19.02 33.51
N LYS A 217 110.81 -20.20 34.12
CA LYS A 217 111.42 -20.56 35.41
C LYS A 217 110.61 -20.28 36.68
#